data_AF-A0A653CF05-F1
#
_entry.id   AF-A0A653CF05-F1
#
_cell.length_a   1.000
_cell.length_b   1.000
_cell.length_c   1.000
_cell.angle_alpha   90.00
_cell.angle_beta   90.00
_cell.angle_gamma   90.00
#
_symmetry.space_group_name_H-M   'P 1'
#
loop_
_entity.id
_entity.type
_entity.pdbx_description
1 polymer ?
#
loop_
_entity_poly.entity_id
_entity_poly.type
_entity_poly.pdbx_seq_one_letter_code
_entity_poly.pdbx_strand_id
1 'polypeptide(L)'
;MQFENIARMNNCSNEEKACVLTSMLRNSAAAILENLCSSDLRDYDKIMSALKLRFGDAHLTEILHGQLHNRTQQAKEDLTMFSYKVQSLAKRAFANSPLETQEYVAARQFVE
;
A
#
# COMPACT_ATOMS: atom_id res chain seq x y z
N MET A 1 -2.73 -12.70 8.58
CA MET A 1 -2.69 -13.64 9.73
C MET A 1 -4.08 -14.18 10.08
N GLN A 2 -5.10 -13.35 10.35
CA GLN A 2 -6.44 -13.83 10.76
C GLN A 2 -7.16 -14.71 9.71
N PHE A 3 -7.27 -14.26 8.46
CA PHE A 3 -7.94 -14.98 7.37
C PHE A 3 -7.36 -16.40 7.16
N GLU A 4 -6.04 -16.51 7.06
CA GLU A 4 -5.35 -17.80 6.82
C GLU A 4 -5.54 -18.79 7.96
N ASN A 5 -5.58 -18.31 9.20
CA ASN A 5 -5.83 -19.16 10.35
C ASN A 5 -7.23 -19.77 10.31
N ILE A 6 -8.24 -18.96 10.00
CA ILE A 6 -9.64 -19.41 9.87
C ILE A 6 -9.77 -20.40 8.71
N ALA A 7 -9.17 -20.09 7.55
CA ALA A 7 -9.21 -20.97 6.39
C ALA A 7 -8.52 -22.31 6.65
N ARG A 8 -7.39 -22.30 7.37
CA ARG A 8 -6.68 -23.51 7.79
C ARG A 8 -7.51 -24.35 8.78
N MET A 9 -8.15 -23.73 9.77
CA MET A 9 -9.01 -24.44 10.73
C MET A 9 -10.18 -25.15 10.05
N ASN A 10 -10.69 -24.56 8.96
CA ASN A 10 -11.80 -25.10 8.19
C ASN A 10 -11.37 -26.03 7.04
N ASN A 11 -10.06 -26.31 6.89
CA ASN A 11 -9.50 -27.08 5.77
C ASN A 11 -9.95 -26.55 4.38
N CYS A 12 -10.11 -25.23 4.25
CA CYS A 12 -10.56 -24.62 3.00
C CYS A 12 -9.55 -24.90 1.87
N SER A 13 -10.08 -25.38 0.75
CA SER A 13 -9.35 -25.50 -0.51
C SER A 13 -8.94 -24.13 -1.05
N ASN A 14 -8.03 -24.13 -2.03
CA ASN A 14 -7.54 -22.91 -2.65
C ASN A 14 -8.66 -22.09 -3.31
N GLU A 15 -9.59 -22.77 -3.98
CA GLU A 15 -10.72 -22.14 -4.66
C GLU A 15 -11.73 -21.55 -3.66
N GLU A 16 -11.98 -22.23 -2.53
CA GLU A 16 -12.83 -21.70 -1.45
C GLU A 16 -12.20 -20.45 -0.82
N LYS A 17 -10.88 -20.46 -0.57
CA LYS A 17 -10.16 -19.28 -0.09
C LYS A 17 -10.28 -18.11 -1.07
N ALA A 18 -10.12 -18.36 -2.38
CA ALA A 18 -10.26 -17.35 -3.42
C ALA A 18 -11.67 -16.76 -3.44
N CYS A 19 -12.71 -17.60 -3.38
CA CYS A 19 -14.10 -17.18 -3.37
C CYS A 19 -14.44 -16.32 -2.14
N VAL A 20 -14.04 -16.76 -0.95
CA VAL A 20 -14.28 -15.99 0.28
C VAL A 20 -13.50 -14.67 0.24
N LEU A 21 -12.23 -14.69 -0.16
CA LEU A 21 -11.41 -13.48 -0.22
C LEU A 21 -12.02 -12.45 -1.18
N THR A 22 -12.35 -12.85 -2.41
CA THR A 22 -12.95 -11.94 -3.41
C THR A 22 -14.27 -11.34 -2.91
N SER A 23 -15.10 -12.12 -2.22
CA SER A 23 -16.36 -11.65 -1.62
C SER A 23 -16.18 -10.62 -0.50
N MET A 24 -14.98 -10.53 0.11
CA MET A 24 -14.67 -9.60 1.20
C MET A 24 -14.02 -8.30 0.70
N LEU A 25 -13.47 -8.27 -0.52
CA LEU A 25 -12.82 -7.08 -1.07
C LEU A 25 -13.84 -5.97 -1.37
N ARG A 26 -13.47 -4.72 -1.09
CA ARG A 26 -14.31 -3.54 -1.28
C ARG A 26 -13.52 -2.41 -1.92
N ASN A 27 -14.21 -1.49 -2.59
CA ASN A 27 -13.65 -0.25 -3.15
C ASN A 27 -12.40 -0.51 -4.01
N SER A 28 -11.29 0.19 -3.74
CA SER A 28 -10.03 0.06 -4.48
C SER A 28 -9.46 -1.36 -4.49
N ALA A 29 -9.74 -2.16 -3.47
CA ALA A 29 -9.31 -3.56 -3.42
C ALA A 29 -10.22 -4.47 -4.27
N ALA A 30 -11.50 -4.12 -4.48
CA ALA A 30 -12.35 -4.87 -5.42
C ALA A 30 -11.98 -4.54 -6.87
N ALA A 31 -11.58 -3.30 -7.16
CA ALA A 31 -11.19 -2.87 -8.51
C ALA A 31 -10.00 -3.65 -9.10
N ILE A 32 -9.14 -4.25 -8.25
CA ILE A 32 -8.04 -5.08 -8.76
C ILE A 32 -8.54 -6.38 -9.40
N LEU A 33 -9.73 -6.86 -9.03
CA LEU A 33 -10.33 -8.08 -9.56
C LEU A 33 -10.77 -7.92 -11.02
N GLU A 34 -11.10 -6.68 -11.43
CA GLU A 34 -11.47 -6.37 -12.82
C GLU A 34 -10.32 -6.59 -13.81
N ASN A 35 -9.08 -6.61 -13.32
CA ASN A 35 -7.88 -6.84 -14.13
C ASN A 35 -7.48 -8.33 -14.21
N LEU A 36 -8.24 -9.23 -13.55
CA LEU A 36 -7.93 -10.66 -13.48
C LEU A 36 -8.89 -11.47 -14.35
N CYS A 37 -8.38 -12.55 -14.95
CA CYS A 37 -9.20 -13.48 -15.71
C CYS A 37 -9.99 -14.42 -14.79
N SER A 38 -11.02 -15.08 -15.31
CA SER A 38 -11.88 -15.99 -14.53
C SER A 38 -11.13 -17.15 -13.88
N SER A 39 -10.05 -17.63 -14.49
CA SER A 39 -9.13 -18.61 -13.91
C SER A 39 -8.35 -18.05 -12.73
N ASP A 40 -7.88 -16.80 -12.84
CA ASP A 40 -7.09 -16.15 -11.80
C ASP A 40 -7.95 -15.80 -10.58
N LEU A 41 -9.23 -15.49 -10.80
CA LEU A 41 -10.19 -15.24 -9.72
C LEU A 41 -10.53 -16.48 -8.88
N ARG A 42 -10.17 -17.69 -9.36
CA ARG A 42 -10.29 -18.95 -8.62
C ARG A 42 -8.98 -19.36 -7.96
N ASP A 43 -7.90 -18.66 -8.23
CA ASP A 43 -6.57 -18.93 -7.69
C ASP A 43 -6.22 -17.91 -6.61
N TYR A 44 -6.22 -18.37 -5.37
CA TYR A 44 -5.91 -17.54 -4.21
C TYR A 44 -4.55 -16.84 -4.33
N ASP A 45 -3.53 -17.55 -4.83
CA ASP A 45 -2.17 -17.03 -4.90
C ASP A 45 -2.06 -15.92 -5.94
N LYS A 46 -2.82 -16.02 -7.03
CA LYS A 46 -2.91 -14.96 -8.05
C LYS A 46 -3.58 -13.71 -7.51
N ILE A 47 -4.71 -13.85 -6.81
CA ILE A 47 -5.39 -12.72 -6.16
C ILE A 47 -4.48 -12.08 -5.11
N MET A 48 -3.82 -12.89 -4.27
CA MET A 48 -2.91 -12.41 -3.24
C MET A 48 -1.70 -11.69 -3.84
N SER A 49 -1.16 -12.20 -4.94
CA SER A 49 -0.05 -11.56 -5.66
C SER A 49 -0.47 -10.22 -6.25
N ALA A 50 -1.66 -10.11 -6.84
CA ALA A 50 -2.20 -8.84 -7.34
C ALA A 50 -2.42 -7.82 -6.20
N LEU A 51 -2.95 -8.28 -5.06
CA LEU A 51 -3.10 -7.44 -3.87
C LEU A 51 -1.75 -6.96 -3.34
N LYS A 52 -0.74 -7.84 -3.23
CA LYS A 52 0.62 -7.48 -2.81
C LYS A 52 1.31 -6.55 -3.81
N LEU A 53 1.08 -6.73 -5.10
CA LEU A 53 1.62 -5.82 -6.11
C LEU A 53 1.02 -4.42 -5.97
N ARG A 54 -0.29 -4.33 -5.72
CA ARG A 54 -0.99 -3.04 -5.64
C ARG A 54 -0.86 -2.34 -4.29
N PHE A 55 -0.82 -3.11 -3.21
CA PHE A 55 -0.90 -2.60 -1.83
C PHE A 55 0.25 -3.05 -0.93
N GLY A 56 1.13 -3.93 -1.41
CA GLY A 56 2.29 -4.38 -0.66
C GLY A 56 3.37 -3.30 -0.57
N ASP A 57 4.28 -3.51 0.38
CA ASP A 57 5.21 -2.48 0.82
C ASP A 57 6.09 -1.93 -0.30
N ALA A 58 6.56 -2.75 -1.24
CA ALA A 58 7.46 -2.28 -2.30
C ALA A 58 6.80 -1.24 -3.22
N HIS A 59 5.60 -1.53 -3.75
CA HIS A 59 4.89 -0.60 -4.62
C HIS A 59 4.38 0.62 -3.83
N LEU A 60 3.98 0.43 -2.58
CA LEU A 60 3.60 1.53 -1.70
C LEU A 60 4.79 2.46 -1.42
N THR A 61 5.98 1.91 -1.18
CA THR A 61 7.23 2.65 -1.01
C THR A 61 7.55 3.48 -2.24
N GLU A 62 7.47 2.91 -3.45
CA GLU A 62 7.70 3.66 -4.70
C GLU A 62 6.72 4.82 -4.88
N ILE A 63 5.42 4.59 -4.63
CA ILE A 63 4.41 5.64 -4.70
C ILE A 63 4.71 6.75 -3.68
N LEU A 64 5.07 6.38 -2.45
CA LEU A 64 5.35 7.33 -1.38
C LEU A 64 6.62 8.13 -1.66
N HIS A 65 7.64 7.51 -2.25
CA HIS A 65 8.84 8.21 -2.74
C HIS A 65 8.47 9.25 -3.80
N GLY A 66 7.64 8.87 -4.78
CA GLY A 66 7.15 9.80 -5.80
C GLY A 66 6.29 10.94 -5.21
N GLN A 67 5.43 10.64 -4.23
CA GLN A 67 4.62 11.64 -3.55
C GLN A 67 5.47 12.62 -2.75
N LEU A 68 6.50 12.14 -2.04
CA LEU A 68 7.44 12.98 -1.30
C LEU A 68 8.25 13.86 -2.26
N HIS A 69 8.79 13.28 -3.34
CA HIS A 69 9.61 14.01 -4.30
C HIS A 69 8.83 15.16 -4.98
N ASN A 70 7.57 14.91 -5.35
CA ASN A 70 6.73 15.92 -6.00
C ASN A 70 6.05 16.87 -5.00
N ARG A 71 6.36 16.77 -3.70
CA ARG A 71 5.65 17.52 -2.67
C ARG A 71 6.16 18.95 -2.61
N THR A 72 5.33 19.91 -3.00
CA THR A 72 5.61 21.35 -2.88
C THR A 72 4.52 22.05 -2.07
N GLN A 73 4.88 23.12 -1.36
CA GLN A 73 3.92 23.88 -0.55
C GLN A 73 2.83 24.48 -1.46
N GLN A 74 1.57 24.23 -1.11
CA GLN A 74 0.43 24.74 -1.89
C GLN A 74 0.08 26.17 -1.45
N ALA A 75 -0.49 26.97 -2.36
CA ALA A 75 -0.76 28.40 -2.12
C ALA A 75 -1.64 28.71 -0.89
N LYS A 76 -2.48 27.76 -0.46
CA LYS A 76 -3.38 27.90 0.71
C LYS A 76 -2.91 27.09 1.92
N GLU A 77 -1.73 26.50 1.85
CA GLU A 77 -1.20 25.64 2.90
C GLU A 77 -0.19 26.41 3.75
N ASP A 78 -0.44 26.46 5.06
CA ASP A 78 0.53 27.02 5.99
C ASP A 78 1.76 26.12 6.13
N LEU A 79 2.86 26.71 6.60
CA LEU A 79 4.15 26.03 6.71
C LEU A 79 4.11 24.85 7.69
N THR A 80 3.31 24.93 8.75
CA THR A 80 3.20 23.88 9.77
C THR A 80 2.51 22.66 9.19
N MET A 81 1.41 22.86 8.47
CA MET A 81 0.67 21.82 7.77
C MET A 81 1.51 21.19 6.66
N PHE A 82 2.27 22.01 5.92
CA PHE A 82 3.22 21.53 4.92
C PHE A 82 4.27 20.63 5.57
N SER A 83 4.92 21.12 6.63
CA SER A 83 5.98 20.41 7.35
C SER A 83 5.52 19.08 7.92
N TYR A 84 4.36 19.08 8.59
CA TYR A 84 3.75 17.86 9.11
C TYR A 84 3.53 16.81 8.01
N LYS A 85 2.99 17.22 6.85
CA LYS A 85 2.75 16.30 5.73
C LYS A 85 4.04 15.78 5.12
N VAL A 86 5.07 16.63 4.96
CA VAL A 86 6.39 16.21 4.47
C VAL A 86 7.02 15.18 5.41
N GLN A 87 7.03 15.45 6.73
CA GLN A 87 7.55 14.50 7.71
C GLN A 87 6.77 13.18 7.73
N SER A 88 5.43 13.25 7.67
CA SER A 88 4.59 12.05 7.60
C SER A 88 4.86 11.22 6.34
N LEU A 89 5.04 11.88 5.19
CA LEU A 89 5.40 11.22 3.93
C LEU A 89 6.78 10.59 4.02
N ALA A 90 7.79 11.30 4.52
CA ALA A 90 9.15 10.79 4.68
C ALA A 90 9.21 9.54 5.56
N LYS A 91 8.53 9.55 6.71
CA LYS A 91 8.44 8.39 7.61
C LYS A 91 7.83 7.16 6.94
N ARG A 92 6.82 7.34 6.10
CA ARG A 92 6.13 6.25 5.41
C ARG A 92 6.93 5.76 4.19
N ALA A 93 7.49 6.69 3.42
CA ALA A 93 8.36 6.42 2.28
C ALA A 93 9.57 5.57 2.69
N PHE A 94 10.25 6.01 3.75
CA PHE A 94 11.50 5.42 4.22
C PHE A 94 11.32 4.62 5.51
N ALA A 95 10.18 3.92 5.67
CA ALA A 95 9.81 3.20 6.90
C ALA A 95 10.85 2.16 7.35
N ASN A 96 11.63 1.62 6.40
CA ASN A 96 12.70 0.64 6.66
C ASN A 96 14.10 1.28 6.81
N SER A 97 14.22 2.61 6.75
CA SER A 97 15.49 3.34 6.90
C SER A 97 15.61 3.96 8.30
N PRO A 98 16.85 4.26 8.76
CA PRO A 98 17.08 4.96 10.03
C PRO A 98 16.36 6.31 10.11
N LEU A 99 16.07 6.77 11.34
CA LEU A 99 15.35 8.03 11.57
C LEU A 99 16.08 9.23 10.95
N GLU A 100 17.40 9.23 11.01
CA GLU A 100 18.25 10.28 10.45
C GLU A 100 18.05 10.40 8.93
N THR A 101 17.84 9.26 8.24
CA THR A 101 17.54 9.26 6.81
C THR A 101 16.17 9.87 6.54
N GLN A 102 15.17 9.52 7.35
CA GLN A 102 13.80 10.05 7.23
C GLN A 102 13.76 11.57 7.48
N GLU A 103 14.52 12.07 8.45
CA GLU A 103 14.63 13.49 8.77
C GLU A 103 15.39 14.25 7.67
N TYR A 104 16.48 13.68 7.18
CA TYR A 104 17.27 14.28 6.10
C TYR A 104 16.44 14.48 4.82
N VAL A 105 15.71 13.45 4.37
CA VAL A 105 14.87 13.57 3.17
C VAL A 105 13.69 14.50 3.37
N ALA A 106 13.14 14.60 4.60
CA ALA A 106 12.09 15.57 4.92
C ALA A 106 12.62 17.01 4.86
N ALA A 107 13.79 17.27 5.45
CA ALA A 107 14.42 18.59 5.48
C ALA A 107 14.80 19.09 4.08
N ARG A 108 15.22 18.17 3.20
CA ARG A 108 15.57 18.47 1.81
C ARG A 108 14.40 19.09 1.02
N GLN A 109 13.16 18.74 1.38
CA GLN A 109 11.97 19.24 0.69
C GLN A 109 11.63 20.72 0.93
N PHE A 110 12.38 21.39 1.81
CA PHE A 110 12.27 22.83 2.04
C PHE A 110 13.36 23.65 1.34
N VAL A 111 14.34 22.97 0.73
CA VAL A 111 15.49 23.60 0.07
C VAL A 111 15.34 23.56 -1.46
N GLU A 112 14.55 22.62 -1.97
CA GLU A 112 14.09 22.57 -3.38
C GLU A 112 12.92 23.54 -3.60
#